data_AF-A0A2Z2P0X6-F1
#
_entry.id   AF-A0A2Z2P0X6-F1
#
_cell.length_a   1.000
_cell.length_b   1.000
_cell.length_c   1.000
_cell.angle_alpha   90.00
_cell.angle_beta   90.00
_cell.angle_gamma   90.00
#
_symmetry.space_group_name_H-M   'P 1'
#
loop_
_entity.id
_entity.type
_entity.pdbx_description
1 polymer ?
#
loop_
_entity_poly.entity_id
_entity_poly.type
_entity_poly.pdbx_seq_one_letter_code
_entity_poly.pdbx_strand_id
1 'polypeptide(L)'
;MITKVLTSICTATLLVSCATVEEATQKAMEPIVGSKIKNVIVMIGDGMGPQQVGLLDSYIRYAPNPVLKSSAFERLAEEGVIGISRTESHDVLVVDSAASATQFASGKLAGSEMIGTDYEGNRAESMLELAQTKGKAVGIVSDTRLTHATPAAYASHQQHRSLENEIAAEMLETGADVMLSGGIRHWLPQGVNEEGSAIRQQLEAQTGGTIRLTSKRKDDRNLLDEAAQAGYDLSFNRTDLAASTGDKVLGLYAYSGMLDGIANTKALSDASRVQPTLTEMTDKALSVLEKDEDGFFLMVEGGQIDWAAHNNDAGTVLHEMIKFSDAIDSVLEWMEGRDDTLLVVSADHETGGFGFAYSRNDLPEGQPLDGDVFNGDEYKPNWNFGQVETLDRMFSQKLSYDGIFSEFDGLDESEQTAENLRAIVNENTSFPISLADAERVLETEENEFYVADHGTLSAERFPVMHERKAFYVYSTGVRKNILAAVVANQSNVVWASDNHSSTPVYLFSKGPGDSTDAFKGILRTNEWAQEIMSVL
;
A
#
# COMPACT_ATOMS: atom_id res chain seq x y z
N MET A 1 25.69 -85.82 -40.01
CA MET A 1 24.23 -85.58 -40.08
C MET A 1 23.86 -84.59 -39.00
N ILE A 2 23.12 -83.56 -39.39
CA ILE A 2 22.28 -82.69 -38.55
C ILE A 2 23.04 -81.67 -37.68
N THR A 3 23.14 -80.53 -38.33
CA THR A 3 23.44 -79.16 -37.95
C THR A 3 22.51 -78.59 -36.85
N LYS A 4 23.11 -77.71 -36.02
CA LYS A 4 22.61 -76.42 -35.47
C LYS A 4 22.55 -76.36 -33.94
N VAL A 5 22.96 -75.28 -33.27
CA VAL A 5 23.66 -74.02 -33.61
C VAL A 5 24.17 -73.46 -32.27
N LEU A 6 25.28 -72.74 -32.32
CA LEU A 6 26.10 -72.24 -31.21
C LEU A 6 25.37 -71.44 -30.12
N THR A 7 25.79 -71.75 -28.89
CA THR A 7 25.75 -70.94 -27.67
C THR A 7 26.64 -69.69 -27.83
N SER A 8 26.16 -68.51 -27.43
CA SER A 8 27.06 -67.44 -26.98
C SER A 8 26.39 -66.60 -25.89
N ILE A 9 27.21 -66.31 -24.89
CA ILE A 9 26.94 -65.78 -23.56
C ILE A 9 26.58 -64.28 -23.64
N CYS A 10 25.50 -63.88 -22.97
CA CYS A 10 25.17 -62.47 -22.74
C CYS A 10 25.35 -62.14 -21.26
N THR A 11 26.42 -61.41 -20.95
CA THR A 11 26.71 -60.77 -19.67
C THR A 11 25.79 -59.57 -19.50
N ALA A 12 25.03 -59.52 -18.40
CA ALA A 12 24.20 -58.38 -18.03
C ALA A 12 25.08 -57.33 -17.33
N THR A 13 25.22 -56.16 -17.95
CA THR A 13 25.81 -54.97 -17.33
C THR A 13 24.68 -53.96 -17.12
N LEU A 14 24.36 -53.66 -15.86
CA LEU A 14 23.47 -52.56 -15.49
C LEU A 14 24.10 -51.24 -15.95
N LEU A 15 23.43 -50.53 -16.85
CA LEU A 15 23.68 -49.12 -17.13
C LEU A 15 22.70 -48.29 -16.32
N VAL A 16 23.23 -47.60 -15.32
CA VAL A 16 22.58 -46.49 -14.62
C VAL A 16 22.40 -45.37 -15.63
N SER A 17 21.17 -45.12 -16.04
CA SER A 17 20.81 -43.93 -16.82
C SER A 17 20.74 -42.75 -15.88
N CYS A 18 21.64 -41.77 -16.04
CA CYS A 18 21.45 -40.42 -15.52
C CYS A 18 20.13 -39.88 -16.04
N ALA A 19 19.15 -39.69 -15.16
CA ALA A 19 18.03 -38.80 -15.43
C ALA A 19 18.49 -37.38 -15.09
N THR A 20 18.50 -36.54 -16.10
CA THR A 20 18.68 -35.10 -16.00
C THR A 20 17.56 -34.48 -15.17
N VAL A 21 17.95 -33.49 -14.38
CA VAL A 21 17.13 -32.60 -13.56
C VAL A 21 15.89 -32.14 -14.33
N GLU A 22 14.73 -32.24 -13.69
CA GLU A 22 13.47 -31.65 -14.13
C GLU A 22 13.64 -30.14 -14.33
N GLU A 23 13.69 -29.70 -15.58
CA GLU A 23 13.14 -28.40 -15.95
C GLU A 23 11.64 -28.48 -15.68
N ALA A 24 11.19 -27.83 -14.61
CA ALA A 24 9.79 -27.50 -14.45
C ALA A 24 9.40 -26.66 -15.67
N THR A 25 8.70 -27.29 -16.62
CA THR A 25 8.10 -26.60 -17.76
C THR A 25 7.12 -25.58 -17.21
N GLN A 26 7.54 -24.33 -17.13
CA GLN A 26 6.67 -23.17 -17.04
C GLN A 26 5.72 -23.32 -18.22
N LYS A 27 4.47 -23.70 -17.94
CA LYS A 27 3.44 -23.81 -18.96
C LYS A 27 3.22 -22.39 -19.44
N ALA A 28 3.85 -22.03 -20.57
CA ALA A 28 3.57 -20.78 -21.24
C ALA A 28 2.06 -20.72 -21.46
N MET A 29 1.40 -19.83 -20.72
CA MET A 29 -0.03 -19.60 -20.86
C MET A 29 -0.26 -18.97 -22.24
N GLU A 30 -1.33 -19.41 -22.91
CA GLU A 30 -1.66 -18.85 -24.22
C GLU A 30 -2.04 -17.37 -24.02
N PRO A 31 -1.45 -16.42 -24.78
CA PRO A 31 -1.76 -15.01 -24.65
C PRO A 31 -3.26 -14.75 -24.86
N ILE A 32 -3.78 -13.66 -24.30
CA ILE A 32 -5.18 -13.24 -24.50
C ILE A 32 -5.38 -12.78 -25.97
N VAL A 33 -5.48 -13.75 -26.89
CA VAL A 33 -5.58 -13.51 -28.34
C VAL A 33 -6.96 -12.91 -28.65
N GLY A 34 -6.97 -11.66 -29.14
CA GLY A 34 -8.16 -10.98 -29.64
C GLY A 34 -8.81 -9.98 -28.68
N SER A 35 -8.14 -9.61 -27.59
CA SER A 35 -8.66 -8.63 -26.63
C SER A 35 -8.80 -7.23 -27.28
N LYS A 36 -9.91 -6.54 -27.03
CA LYS A 36 -10.12 -5.13 -27.38
C LYS A 36 -9.48 -4.18 -26.36
N ILE A 37 -8.65 -4.68 -25.46
CA ILE A 37 -8.12 -3.91 -24.34
C ILE A 37 -7.21 -2.80 -24.88
N LYS A 38 -7.64 -1.56 -24.63
CA LYS A 38 -6.84 -0.36 -24.87
C LYS A 38 -6.31 0.21 -23.57
N ASN A 39 -7.07 0.06 -22.50
CA ASN A 39 -6.79 0.70 -21.21
C ASN A 39 -6.51 -0.36 -20.15
N VAL A 40 -5.44 -0.18 -19.41
CA VAL A 40 -5.08 -1.03 -18.27
C VAL A 40 -4.93 -0.15 -17.04
N ILE A 41 -5.67 -0.48 -15.99
CA ILE A 41 -5.61 0.21 -14.70
C ILE A 41 -5.20 -0.81 -13.64
N VAL A 42 -4.10 -0.52 -12.94
CA VAL A 42 -3.63 -1.29 -11.79
C VAL A 42 -3.81 -0.46 -10.54
N MET A 43 -4.58 -0.96 -9.57
CA MET A 43 -4.75 -0.30 -8.28
C MET A 43 -4.13 -1.14 -7.16
N ILE A 44 -3.28 -0.52 -6.36
CA ILE A 44 -2.49 -1.18 -5.32
C ILE A 44 -2.88 -0.60 -3.95
N GLY A 45 -3.42 -1.44 -3.07
CA GLY A 45 -3.52 -1.10 -1.65
C GLY A 45 -2.26 -1.58 -0.95
N ASP A 46 -1.32 -0.69 -0.63
CA ASP A 46 -0.06 -1.06 0.04
C ASP A 46 -0.40 -1.66 1.42
N GLY A 47 0.08 -2.88 1.72
CA GLY A 47 -0.23 -3.57 2.98
C GLY A 47 -1.67 -4.10 3.12
N MET A 48 -2.49 -4.06 2.06
CA MET A 48 -3.91 -4.44 2.06
C MET A 48 -4.12 -5.97 1.93
N GLY A 49 -3.73 -6.73 2.95
CA GLY A 49 -4.03 -8.16 3.01
C GLY A 49 -5.52 -8.49 3.13
N PRO A 50 -5.88 -9.80 3.08
CA PRO A 50 -7.24 -10.25 3.32
C PRO A 50 -7.83 -9.76 4.65
N GLN A 51 -6.98 -9.53 5.65
CA GLN A 51 -7.39 -9.04 6.96
C GLN A 51 -7.88 -7.59 6.91
N GLN A 52 -7.21 -6.71 6.15
CA GLN A 52 -7.59 -5.31 5.96
C GLN A 52 -8.88 -5.19 5.12
N VAL A 53 -9.02 -6.02 4.08
CA VAL A 53 -10.29 -6.15 3.32
C VAL A 53 -11.42 -6.63 4.25
N GLY A 54 -11.14 -7.60 5.12
CA GLY A 54 -12.09 -8.11 6.11
C GLY A 54 -12.49 -7.08 7.17
N LEU A 55 -11.61 -6.15 7.54
CA LEU A 55 -11.94 -5.02 8.42
C LEU A 55 -12.99 -4.12 7.78
N LEU A 56 -12.78 -3.71 6.53
CA LEU A 56 -13.73 -2.88 5.79
C LEU A 56 -15.08 -3.59 5.60
N ASP A 57 -15.07 -4.86 5.20
CA ASP A 57 -16.29 -5.66 5.03
C ASP A 57 -17.05 -5.79 6.36
N SER A 58 -16.35 -6.06 7.46
CA SER A 58 -16.96 -6.15 8.79
C SER A 58 -17.59 -4.83 9.21
N TYR A 59 -16.90 -3.70 8.98
CA TYR A 59 -17.42 -2.37 9.26
C TYR A 59 -18.73 -2.14 8.49
N ILE A 60 -18.75 -2.38 7.19
CA ILE A 60 -19.92 -2.13 6.34
C ILE A 60 -21.11 -3.02 6.74
N ARG A 61 -20.87 -4.31 7.04
CA ARG A 61 -21.94 -5.26 7.34
C ARG A 61 -22.49 -5.19 8.75
N TYR A 62 -21.62 -4.92 9.73
CA TYR A 62 -21.94 -5.16 11.13
C TYR A 62 -21.88 -3.92 12.01
N ALA A 63 -21.17 -2.86 11.62
CA ALA A 63 -21.16 -1.65 12.41
C ALA A 63 -22.61 -1.12 12.57
N PRO A 64 -23.00 -0.63 13.76
CA PRO A 64 -24.33 -0.07 13.93
C PRO A 64 -24.59 1.17 13.06
N ASN A 65 -23.55 1.97 12.76
CA ASN A 65 -23.67 3.22 12.00
C ASN A 65 -22.60 3.33 10.88
N PRO A 66 -22.59 2.43 9.88
CA PRO A 66 -21.59 2.47 8.84
C PRO A 66 -21.84 3.67 7.92
N VAL A 67 -20.78 4.38 7.52
CA VAL A 67 -20.88 5.50 6.56
C VAL A 67 -20.97 5.04 5.11
N LEU A 68 -20.57 3.80 4.83
CA LEU A 68 -20.69 3.14 3.53
C LEU A 68 -21.73 2.02 3.59
N LYS A 69 -22.40 1.76 2.47
CA LYS A 69 -23.37 0.67 2.34
C LYS A 69 -22.83 -0.56 1.61
N SER A 70 -21.78 -0.37 0.84
CA SER A 70 -21.06 -1.39 0.06
C SER A 70 -19.63 -0.91 -0.16
N SER A 71 -18.72 -1.83 -0.49
CA SER A 71 -17.36 -1.48 -0.93
C SER A 71 -17.13 -1.79 -2.40
N ALA A 72 -16.12 -1.14 -2.99
CA ALA A 72 -15.67 -1.44 -4.34
C ALA A 72 -15.17 -2.88 -4.49
N PHE A 73 -14.65 -3.48 -3.41
CA PHE A 73 -14.21 -4.89 -3.40
C PHE A 73 -15.38 -5.87 -3.56
N GLU A 74 -16.54 -5.57 -2.96
CA GLU A 74 -17.75 -6.38 -3.18
C GLU A 74 -18.21 -6.28 -4.64
N ARG A 75 -18.24 -5.06 -5.21
CA ARG A 75 -18.59 -4.86 -6.63
C ARG A 75 -17.62 -5.61 -7.56
N LEU A 76 -16.32 -5.55 -7.30
CA LEU A 76 -15.31 -6.30 -8.03
C LEU A 76 -15.49 -7.82 -7.90
N ALA A 77 -15.87 -8.29 -6.71
CA ALA A 77 -16.16 -9.70 -6.48
C ALA A 77 -17.39 -10.19 -7.25
N GLU A 78 -18.43 -9.36 -7.34
CA GLU A 78 -19.69 -9.67 -8.00
C GLU A 78 -19.60 -9.57 -9.53
N GLU A 79 -18.93 -8.53 -10.03
CA GLU A 79 -18.90 -8.18 -11.45
C GLU A 79 -17.61 -8.59 -12.16
N GLY A 80 -16.66 -9.17 -11.42
CA GLY A 80 -15.33 -9.55 -11.89
C GLY A 80 -14.92 -10.95 -11.43
N VAL A 81 -13.62 -11.11 -11.20
CA VAL A 81 -13.00 -12.37 -10.78
C VAL A 81 -12.09 -12.11 -9.59
N ILE A 82 -12.07 -13.07 -8.64
CA ILE A 82 -11.13 -13.10 -7.53
C ILE A 82 -10.12 -14.24 -7.73
N GLY A 83 -8.85 -13.90 -7.63
CA GLY A 83 -7.73 -14.80 -7.40
C GLY A 83 -7.03 -14.51 -6.08
N ILE A 84 -5.94 -15.23 -5.86
CA ILE A 84 -5.04 -15.06 -4.70
C ILE A 84 -3.63 -14.90 -5.26
N SER A 85 -2.94 -13.83 -4.83
CA SER A 85 -1.55 -13.56 -5.21
C SER A 85 -0.60 -13.86 -4.04
N ARG A 86 0.39 -14.69 -4.31
CA ARG A 86 1.59 -14.86 -3.48
C ARG A 86 2.58 -13.74 -3.77
N THR A 87 3.21 -13.19 -2.74
CA THR A 87 3.94 -11.92 -2.82
C THR A 87 5.45 -12.04 -2.64
N GLU A 88 5.96 -13.23 -2.30
CA GLU A 88 7.38 -13.45 -2.03
C GLU A 88 8.27 -13.00 -3.21
N SER A 89 9.33 -12.25 -2.91
CA SER A 89 10.38 -11.90 -3.88
C SER A 89 11.47 -12.98 -3.92
N HIS A 90 12.54 -12.75 -4.70
CA HIS A 90 13.54 -13.78 -4.94
C HIS A 90 14.24 -14.23 -3.64
N ASP A 91 14.17 -15.54 -3.37
CA ASP A 91 14.87 -16.23 -2.26
C ASP A 91 14.58 -15.69 -0.85
N VAL A 92 13.39 -15.11 -0.63
CA VAL A 92 12.92 -14.64 0.69
C VAL A 92 11.46 -15.04 0.92
N LEU A 93 11.01 -15.01 2.18
CA LEU A 93 9.63 -15.38 2.56
C LEU A 93 8.70 -14.17 2.72
N VAL A 94 9.25 -13.00 3.01
CA VAL A 94 8.50 -11.76 3.25
C VAL A 94 9.08 -10.71 2.33
N VAL A 95 8.20 -10.05 1.58
CA VAL A 95 8.57 -9.03 0.61
C VAL A 95 8.45 -7.64 1.22
N ASP A 96 9.19 -6.67 0.68
CA ASP A 96 8.97 -5.25 0.93
C ASP A 96 8.30 -4.56 -0.27
N SER A 97 7.67 -3.40 -0.08
CA SER A 97 6.94 -2.69 -1.15
C SER A 97 7.76 -2.46 -2.42
N ALA A 98 9.08 -2.23 -2.32
CA ALA A 98 9.92 -1.98 -3.50
C ALA A 98 10.09 -3.22 -4.37
N ALA A 99 10.43 -4.36 -3.74
CA ALA A 99 10.57 -5.62 -4.45
C ALA A 99 9.21 -6.13 -4.96
N SER A 100 8.14 -5.96 -4.18
CA SER A 100 6.80 -6.34 -4.61
C SER A 100 6.35 -5.49 -5.80
N ALA A 101 6.40 -4.16 -5.69
CA ALA A 101 6.03 -3.25 -6.78
C ALA A 101 6.92 -3.43 -8.02
N THR A 102 8.18 -3.81 -7.88
CA THR A 102 9.04 -4.15 -9.03
C THR A 102 8.58 -5.43 -9.72
N GLN A 103 8.11 -6.43 -8.97
CA GLN A 103 7.50 -7.63 -9.54
C GLN A 103 6.16 -7.35 -10.21
N PHE A 104 5.33 -6.48 -9.61
CA PHE A 104 4.13 -5.92 -10.25
C PHE A 104 4.52 -5.29 -11.57
N ALA A 105 5.39 -4.29 -11.54
CA ALA A 105 5.73 -3.45 -12.67
C ALA A 105 6.37 -4.22 -13.83
N SER A 106 7.26 -5.18 -13.56
CA SER A 106 8.08 -5.80 -14.61
C SER A 106 7.74 -7.25 -14.97
N GLY A 107 6.87 -7.90 -14.20
CA GLY A 107 6.60 -9.34 -14.35
C GLY A 107 7.82 -10.24 -14.08
N LYS A 108 8.90 -9.71 -13.49
CA LYS A 108 10.11 -10.45 -13.11
C LYS A 108 10.26 -10.50 -11.60
N LEU A 109 10.92 -11.55 -11.10
CA LEU A 109 11.37 -11.58 -9.70
C LEU A 109 12.40 -10.47 -9.43
N ALA A 110 12.27 -9.81 -8.28
CA ALA A 110 13.16 -8.73 -7.83
C ALA A 110 13.89 -9.14 -6.54
N GLY A 111 14.99 -8.44 -6.24
CA GLY A 111 15.65 -8.50 -4.93
C GLY A 111 14.98 -7.54 -3.93
N SER A 112 15.09 -7.83 -2.63
CA SER A 112 14.55 -6.96 -1.57
C SER A 112 15.07 -5.52 -1.68
N GLU A 113 14.17 -4.58 -1.45
CA GLU A 113 14.40 -3.13 -1.43
C GLU A 113 14.84 -2.50 -2.75
N MET A 114 14.93 -3.28 -3.83
CA MET A 114 15.30 -2.81 -5.17
C MET A 114 14.11 -2.19 -5.91
N ILE A 115 14.40 -1.22 -6.78
CA ILE A 115 13.40 -0.48 -7.57
C ILE A 115 13.65 -0.75 -9.05
N GLY A 116 12.68 -1.30 -9.78
CA GLY A 116 12.72 -1.43 -11.24
C GLY A 116 13.84 -2.34 -11.76
N THR A 117 14.38 -3.23 -10.93
CA THR A 117 15.44 -4.18 -11.34
C THR A 117 15.03 -5.62 -11.06
N ASP A 118 15.51 -6.55 -11.90
CA ASP A 118 15.39 -7.97 -11.58
C ASP A 118 16.31 -8.37 -10.42
N TYR A 119 16.15 -9.59 -9.91
CA TYR A 119 16.92 -10.08 -8.76
C TYR A 119 18.44 -10.17 -9.00
N GLU A 120 18.90 -10.07 -10.25
CA GLU A 120 20.33 -10.01 -10.60
C GLU A 120 20.85 -8.55 -10.63
N GLY A 121 19.97 -7.57 -10.43
CA GLY A 121 20.27 -6.14 -10.47
C GLY A 121 20.25 -5.53 -11.88
N ASN A 122 19.72 -6.24 -12.87
CA ASN A 122 19.56 -5.67 -14.22
C ASN A 122 18.29 -4.83 -14.29
N ARG A 123 18.31 -3.77 -15.11
CA ARG A 123 17.11 -2.98 -15.44
C ARG A 123 16.00 -3.91 -15.94
N ALA A 124 14.84 -3.83 -15.31
CA ALA A 124 13.64 -4.54 -15.73
C ALA A 124 12.66 -3.53 -16.34
N GLU A 125 12.34 -3.69 -17.64
CA GLU A 125 11.34 -2.85 -18.31
C GLU A 125 9.99 -2.98 -17.59
N SER A 126 9.42 -1.85 -17.20
CA SER A 126 8.13 -1.82 -16.52
C SER A 126 6.97 -1.87 -17.53
N MET A 127 5.78 -2.23 -17.05
CA MET A 127 4.56 -2.19 -17.85
C MET A 127 4.18 -0.77 -18.26
N LEU A 128 4.59 0.25 -17.49
CA LEU A 128 4.44 1.65 -17.85
C LEU A 128 5.35 2.00 -19.02
N GLU A 129 6.63 1.64 -18.96
CA GLU A 129 7.57 1.86 -20.07
C GLU A 129 7.13 1.09 -21.32
N LEU A 130 6.71 -0.16 -21.15
CA LEU A 130 6.16 -0.98 -22.22
C LEU A 130 4.97 -0.27 -22.88
N ALA A 131 4.01 0.24 -22.10
CA ALA A 131 2.86 0.99 -22.63
C ALA A 131 3.30 2.24 -23.42
N GLN A 132 4.28 3.00 -22.92
CA GLN A 132 4.85 4.13 -23.67
C GLN A 132 5.46 3.69 -25.00
N THR A 133 6.16 2.55 -25.06
CA THR A 133 6.70 2.02 -26.33
C THR A 133 5.62 1.63 -27.34
N LYS A 134 4.39 1.38 -26.86
CA LYS A 134 3.20 1.11 -27.70
C LYS A 134 2.45 2.38 -28.10
N GLY A 135 2.92 3.55 -27.70
CA GLY A 135 2.29 4.83 -28.00
C GLY A 135 1.14 5.20 -27.06
N LYS A 136 0.90 4.42 -25.99
CA LYS A 136 -0.16 4.69 -25.02
C LYS A 136 0.26 5.82 -24.08
N ALA A 137 -0.70 6.62 -23.65
CA ALA A 137 -0.52 7.54 -22.52
C ALA A 137 -0.31 6.76 -21.22
N VAL A 138 0.44 7.33 -20.27
CA VAL A 138 0.73 6.65 -19.00
C VAL A 138 0.64 7.56 -17.79
N GLY A 139 0.19 7.00 -16.65
CA GLY A 139 0.10 7.76 -15.40
C GLY A 139 0.36 6.98 -14.12
N ILE A 140 0.72 7.75 -13.09
CA ILE A 140 1.02 7.32 -11.72
C ILE A 140 0.28 8.23 -10.76
N VAL A 141 -0.50 7.64 -9.85
CA VAL A 141 -1.21 8.33 -8.77
C VAL A 141 -0.93 7.63 -7.45
N SER A 142 -0.63 8.39 -6.40
CA SER A 142 -0.40 7.84 -5.05
C SER A 142 -0.68 8.88 -3.98
N ASP A 143 -1.22 8.46 -2.83
CA ASP A 143 -1.36 9.32 -1.64
C ASP A 143 -0.11 9.37 -0.74
N THR A 144 0.98 8.69 -1.12
CA THR A 144 2.25 8.72 -0.39
C THR A 144 3.17 9.83 -0.94
N ARG A 145 4.34 9.47 -1.46
CA ARG A 145 5.26 10.35 -2.18
C ARG A 145 5.37 9.81 -3.60
N LEU A 146 5.52 10.71 -4.57
CA LEU A 146 5.72 10.28 -5.96
C LEU A 146 6.95 9.35 -6.10
N THR A 147 7.97 9.58 -5.29
CA THR A 147 9.22 8.79 -5.23
C THR A 147 9.18 7.63 -4.26
N HIS A 148 8.02 7.32 -3.66
CA HIS A 148 7.87 6.16 -2.79
C HIS A 148 8.03 4.86 -3.59
N ALA A 149 8.29 3.75 -2.89
CA ALA A 149 8.71 2.51 -3.51
C ALA A 149 7.74 2.01 -4.60
N THR A 150 6.44 2.02 -4.32
CA THR A 150 5.40 1.55 -5.23
C THR A 150 5.35 2.35 -6.53
N PRO A 151 5.15 3.68 -6.54
CA PRO A 151 5.19 4.47 -7.76
C PRO A 151 6.57 4.47 -8.45
N ALA A 152 7.65 4.49 -7.68
CA ALA A 152 9.00 4.50 -8.23
C ALA A 152 9.31 3.27 -9.08
N ALA A 153 8.83 2.08 -8.69
CA ALA A 153 9.08 0.83 -9.41
C ALA A 153 8.53 0.81 -10.85
N TYR A 154 7.56 1.67 -11.17
CA TYR A 154 6.98 1.78 -12.51
C TYR A 154 7.77 2.72 -13.44
N ALA A 155 8.58 3.64 -12.91
CA ALA A 155 9.20 4.70 -13.71
C ALA A 155 10.65 5.04 -13.35
N SER A 156 11.34 4.18 -12.58
CA SER A 156 12.75 4.36 -12.20
C SER A 156 13.44 3.02 -11.97
N HIS A 157 14.77 3.01 -11.95
CA HIS A 157 15.58 1.80 -11.78
C HIS A 157 16.75 2.07 -10.84
N GLN A 158 16.60 1.70 -9.58
CA GLN A 158 17.57 1.98 -8.53
C GLN A 158 17.93 0.74 -7.73
N GLN A 159 19.18 0.72 -7.25
CA GLN A 159 19.70 -0.33 -6.38
C GLN A 159 18.98 -0.41 -5.03
N HIS A 160 18.31 0.68 -4.60
CA HIS A 160 17.65 0.73 -3.30
C HIS A 160 16.57 1.80 -3.23
N ARG A 161 15.45 1.50 -2.58
CA ARG A 161 14.27 2.38 -2.40
C ARG A 161 14.55 3.71 -1.69
N SER A 162 15.65 3.81 -0.94
CA SER A 162 16.01 5.05 -0.24
C SER A 162 16.59 6.15 -1.12
N LEU A 163 16.89 5.86 -2.40
CA LEU A 163 17.48 6.81 -3.35
C LEU A 163 16.41 7.72 -3.98
N GLU A 164 15.52 8.29 -3.15
CA GLU A 164 14.35 9.05 -3.62
C GLU A 164 14.73 10.29 -4.48
N ASN A 165 15.92 10.88 -4.29
CA ASN A 165 16.36 12.02 -5.11
C ASN A 165 16.74 11.60 -6.53
N GLU A 166 17.40 10.44 -6.66
CA GLU A 166 17.77 9.82 -7.93
C GLU A 166 16.51 9.28 -8.63
N ILE A 167 15.62 8.63 -7.88
CA ILE A 167 14.29 8.20 -8.34
C ILE A 167 13.51 9.38 -8.95
N ALA A 168 13.45 10.54 -8.28
CA ALA A 168 12.74 11.72 -8.81
C ALA A 168 13.27 12.15 -10.18
N ALA A 169 14.59 12.12 -10.36
CA ALA A 169 15.20 12.49 -11.63
C ALA A 169 14.87 11.47 -12.73
N GLU A 170 14.96 10.17 -12.44
CA GLU A 170 14.62 9.12 -13.41
C GLU A 170 13.14 9.07 -13.75
N MET A 171 12.24 9.29 -12.79
CA MET A 171 10.80 9.37 -13.06
C MET A 171 10.48 10.51 -14.02
N LEU A 172 11.15 11.66 -13.88
CA LEU A 172 11.01 12.78 -14.81
C LEU A 172 11.56 12.44 -16.21
N GLU A 173 12.67 11.68 -16.28
CA GLU A 173 13.28 11.23 -17.54
C GLU A 173 12.41 10.17 -18.26
N THR A 174 11.86 9.20 -17.53
CA THR A 174 10.85 8.25 -18.04
C THR A 174 9.62 8.99 -18.55
N GLY A 175 9.24 10.06 -17.85
CA GLY A 175 8.39 11.10 -18.42
C GLY A 175 6.92 10.69 -18.60
N ALA A 176 6.35 9.99 -17.62
CA ALA A 176 4.93 9.64 -17.61
C ALA A 176 4.03 10.88 -17.75
N ASP A 177 2.94 10.79 -18.51
CA ASP A 177 2.09 11.94 -18.82
C ASP A 177 1.43 12.52 -17.57
N VAL A 178 1.00 11.66 -16.64
CA VAL A 178 0.39 12.09 -15.37
C VAL A 178 1.17 11.53 -14.19
N MET A 179 1.61 12.40 -13.28
CA MET A 179 2.27 12.02 -12.03
C MET A 179 1.69 12.84 -10.87
N LEU A 180 0.87 12.24 -10.01
CA LEU A 180 0.13 12.95 -8.95
C LEU A 180 0.37 12.30 -7.58
N SER A 181 1.03 13.02 -6.66
CA SER A 181 1.26 12.54 -5.30
C SER A 181 1.72 13.63 -4.33
N GLY A 182 2.21 13.27 -3.14
CA GLY A 182 3.04 14.11 -2.30
C GLY A 182 4.53 14.03 -2.68
N GLY A 183 5.40 14.44 -1.76
CA GLY A 183 6.85 14.23 -1.86
C GLY A 183 7.64 15.32 -2.57
N ILE A 184 7.14 16.57 -2.58
CA ILE A 184 7.83 17.69 -3.26
C ILE A 184 9.29 17.86 -2.79
N ARG A 185 9.64 17.41 -1.57
CA ARG A 185 10.99 17.49 -1.00
C ARG A 185 12.11 16.89 -1.88
N HIS A 186 11.79 15.98 -2.80
CA HIS A 186 12.77 15.35 -3.73
C HIS A 186 12.89 16.06 -5.08
N TRP A 187 12.06 17.08 -5.32
CA TRP A 187 11.95 17.82 -6.57
C TRP A 187 12.49 19.25 -6.48
N LEU A 188 12.73 19.73 -5.24
CA LEU A 188 13.23 21.07 -4.96
C LEU A 188 14.77 21.10 -4.91
N PRO A 189 15.43 22.16 -5.40
CA PRO A 189 16.88 22.33 -5.25
C PRO A 189 17.27 22.51 -3.77
N GLN A 190 18.47 22.07 -3.38
CA GLN A 190 18.94 22.19 -1.99
C GLN A 190 18.96 23.64 -1.48
N GLY A 191 19.20 24.61 -2.37
CA GLY A 191 19.19 26.05 -2.05
C GLY A 191 17.90 26.57 -1.44
N VAL A 192 16.76 25.87 -1.59
CA VAL A 192 15.48 26.23 -0.94
C VAL A 192 15.56 26.19 0.60
N ASN A 193 16.53 25.46 1.15
CA ASN A 193 16.75 25.31 2.58
C ASN A 193 17.41 26.55 3.21
N GLU A 194 18.02 27.42 2.41
CA GLU A 194 18.52 28.70 2.89
C GLU A 194 17.35 29.68 3.07
N GLU A 195 17.11 30.08 4.32
CA GLU A 195 16.06 31.05 4.66
C GLU A 195 16.27 32.37 3.90
N GLY A 196 15.20 32.89 3.32
CA GLY A 196 15.23 34.14 2.56
C GLY A 196 15.89 34.06 1.18
N SER A 197 16.37 32.89 0.74
CA SER A 197 16.94 32.72 -0.61
C SER A 197 15.94 33.09 -1.70
N ALA A 198 16.45 33.59 -2.83
CA ALA A 198 15.60 33.99 -3.96
C ALA A 198 14.79 32.81 -4.53
N ILE A 199 15.41 31.62 -4.57
CA ILE A 199 14.75 30.40 -5.03
C ILE A 199 13.60 29.98 -4.11
N ARG A 200 13.77 30.16 -2.78
CA ARG A 200 12.68 29.92 -1.84
C ARG A 200 11.50 30.85 -2.08
N GLN A 201 11.75 32.15 -2.24
CA GLN A 201 10.67 33.13 -2.50
C GLN A 201 9.94 32.83 -3.82
N GLN A 202 10.67 32.43 -4.86
CA GLN A 202 10.09 31.99 -6.14
C GLN A 202 9.18 30.77 -5.95
N LEU A 203 9.66 29.74 -5.24
CA LEU A 203 8.90 28.51 -5.01
C LEU A 203 7.70 28.75 -4.09
N GLU A 204 7.80 29.60 -3.06
CA GLU A 204 6.66 29.99 -2.21
C GLU A 204 5.54 30.63 -3.03
N ALA A 205 5.89 31.51 -3.99
CA ALA A 205 4.92 32.09 -4.91
C ALA A 205 4.33 31.05 -5.87
N GLN A 206 5.17 30.14 -6.40
CA GLN A 206 4.75 29.09 -7.32
C GLN A 206 3.79 28.07 -6.68
N THR A 207 4.02 27.70 -5.42
CA THR A 207 3.17 26.74 -4.68
C THR A 207 2.05 27.42 -3.88
N GLY A 208 1.88 28.74 -4.02
CA GLY A 208 0.88 29.53 -3.29
C GLY A 208 1.03 29.51 -1.76
N GLY A 209 2.22 29.19 -1.24
CA GLY A 209 2.50 29.08 0.20
C GLY A 209 1.76 27.95 0.92
N THR A 210 1.16 27.00 0.18
CA THR A 210 0.31 25.94 0.75
C THR A 210 1.07 24.69 1.19
N ILE A 211 2.34 24.56 0.80
CA ILE A 211 3.18 23.39 1.06
C ILE A 211 4.46 23.84 1.78
N ARG A 212 4.89 23.05 2.77
CA ARG A 212 6.20 23.22 3.40
C ARG A 212 7.31 23.01 2.36
N LEU A 213 8.15 24.02 2.19
CA LEU A 213 9.32 23.98 1.31
C LEU A 213 10.60 23.71 2.09
N THR A 214 11.05 22.46 2.02
CA THR A 214 12.36 22.00 2.48
C THR A 214 12.80 20.92 1.50
N SER A 215 14.05 20.94 1.05
CA SER A 215 14.59 19.97 0.12
C SER A 215 15.36 18.86 0.83
N LYS A 216 15.22 17.64 0.32
CA LYS A 216 16.06 16.48 0.61
C LYS A 216 17.11 16.23 -0.47
N ARG A 217 17.06 16.95 -1.59
CA ARG A 217 18.11 16.90 -2.62
C ARG A 217 19.43 17.41 -2.04
N LYS A 218 20.52 16.89 -2.59
CA LYS A 218 21.91 17.26 -2.25
C LYS A 218 22.58 18.03 -3.39
N ASP A 219 21.78 18.53 -4.32
CA ASP A 219 22.17 19.26 -5.51
C ASP A 219 21.21 20.44 -5.73
N ASP A 220 21.56 21.31 -6.68
CA ASP A 220 20.77 22.49 -7.02
C ASP A 220 19.83 22.27 -8.23
N ARG A 221 19.51 21.00 -8.56
CA ARG A 221 18.52 20.72 -9.62
C ARG A 221 17.13 21.12 -9.14
N ASN A 222 16.44 21.91 -9.95
CA ASN A 222 15.02 22.21 -9.76
C ASN A 222 14.21 21.36 -10.75
N LEU A 223 13.76 20.19 -10.30
CA LEU A 223 13.02 19.27 -11.15
C LEU A 223 11.63 19.82 -11.52
N LEU A 224 11.10 20.79 -10.77
CA LEU A 224 9.86 21.49 -11.14
C LEU A 224 10.07 22.34 -12.40
N ASP A 225 11.19 23.07 -12.48
CA ASP A 225 11.52 23.86 -13.67
C ASP A 225 11.84 22.97 -14.87
N GLU A 226 12.54 21.86 -14.63
CA GLU A 226 12.81 20.84 -15.66
C GLU A 226 11.51 20.21 -16.19
N ALA A 227 10.55 19.90 -15.31
CA ALA A 227 9.23 19.41 -15.70
C ALA A 227 8.42 20.45 -16.48
N ALA A 228 8.40 21.71 -16.04
CA ALA A 228 7.74 22.77 -16.80
C ALA A 228 8.35 22.93 -18.21
N GLN A 229 9.67 22.82 -18.34
CA GLN A 229 10.36 22.84 -19.64
C GLN A 229 10.03 21.61 -20.50
N ALA A 230 9.77 20.46 -19.88
CA ALA A 230 9.30 19.24 -20.53
C ALA A 230 7.79 19.24 -20.85
N GLY A 231 7.10 20.37 -20.62
CA GLY A 231 5.70 20.57 -21.01
C GLY A 231 4.66 20.12 -19.98
N TYR A 232 5.07 19.88 -18.73
CA TYR A 232 4.11 19.55 -17.67
C TYR A 232 3.39 20.80 -17.17
N ASP A 233 2.08 20.70 -17.03
CA ASP A 233 1.30 21.55 -16.14
C ASP A 233 1.65 21.17 -14.70
N LEU A 234 2.13 22.13 -13.91
CA LEU A 234 2.46 21.91 -12.50
C LEU A 234 1.25 22.20 -11.62
N SER A 235 0.97 21.32 -10.68
CA SER A 235 -0.16 21.41 -9.76
C SER A 235 0.28 21.18 -8.31
N PHE A 236 -0.02 22.13 -7.41
CA PHE A 236 0.43 22.04 -6.01
C PHE A 236 -0.75 21.98 -5.03
N ASN A 237 -1.97 22.17 -5.50
CA ASN A 237 -3.17 22.05 -4.69
C ASN A 237 -4.36 21.61 -5.54
N ARG A 238 -5.48 21.33 -4.88
CA ARG A 238 -6.75 20.90 -5.48
C ARG A 238 -7.30 21.90 -6.52
N THR A 239 -7.12 23.20 -6.30
CA THR A 239 -7.57 24.23 -7.25
C THR A 239 -6.73 24.20 -8.52
N ASP A 240 -5.40 24.11 -8.39
CA ASP A 240 -4.49 23.98 -9.52
C ASP A 240 -4.80 22.71 -10.31
N LEU A 241 -5.05 21.60 -9.61
CA LEU A 241 -5.40 20.31 -10.23
C LEU A 241 -6.66 20.43 -11.08
N ALA A 242 -7.71 21.02 -10.52
CA ALA A 242 -8.96 21.24 -11.24
C ALA A 242 -8.76 22.15 -12.47
N ALA A 243 -7.90 23.17 -12.36
CA ALA A 243 -7.63 24.14 -13.42
C ALA A 243 -6.68 23.64 -14.52
N SER A 244 -5.89 22.58 -14.26
CA SER A 244 -4.98 22.02 -15.25
C SER A 244 -5.74 21.44 -16.45
N THR A 245 -5.26 21.79 -17.64
CA THR A 245 -5.86 21.42 -18.95
C THR A 245 -4.86 20.78 -19.90
N GLY A 246 -3.57 20.78 -19.55
CA GLY A 246 -2.51 20.17 -20.33
C GLY A 246 -2.67 18.66 -20.47
N ASP A 247 -1.94 18.12 -21.45
CA ASP A 247 -1.88 16.68 -21.71
C ASP A 247 -0.81 15.99 -20.86
N LYS A 248 0.02 16.77 -20.15
CA LYS A 248 0.96 16.29 -19.13
C LYS A 248 0.80 17.06 -17.83
N VAL A 249 0.71 16.36 -16.70
CA VAL A 249 0.47 16.97 -15.38
C VAL A 249 1.41 16.38 -14.33
N LEU A 250 2.14 17.25 -13.62
CA LEU A 250 2.93 16.89 -12.44
C LEU A 250 2.32 17.57 -11.21
N GLY A 251 1.72 16.75 -10.35
CA GLY A 251 1.04 17.13 -9.11
C GLY A 251 1.86 16.75 -7.88
N LEU A 252 2.25 17.73 -7.07
CA LEU A 252 3.00 17.52 -5.82
C LEU A 252 2.33 18.29 -4.68
N TYR A 253 1.49 17.59 -3.89
CA TYR A 253 0.52 18.20 -2.97
C TYR A 253 0.97 18.30 -1.51
N ALA A 254 2.11 17.71 -1.18
CA ALA A 254 2.61 17.66 0.18
C ALA A 254 4.13 17.62 0.25
N TYR A 255 4.70 18.02 1.40
CA TYR A 255 6.13 17.92 1.68
C TYR A 255 6.65 16.48 1.60
N SER A 256 5.89 15.55 2.20
CA SER A 256 6.17 14.11 2.27
C SER A 256 4.91 13.37 1.82
N GLY A 257 4.34 12.48 2.64
CA GLY A 257 3.01 11.90 2.41
C GLY A 257 1.88 12.94 2.41
N MET A 258 0.78 12.63 1.72
CA MET A 258 -0.46 13.40 1.78
C MET A 258 -1.23 13.13 3.08
N LEU A 259 -2.43 13.69 3.24
CA LEU A 259 -3.29 13.45 4.41
C LEU A 259 -3.55 11.94 4.64
N ASP A 260 -3.37 11.51 5.89
CA ASP A 260 -3.83 10.18 6.35
C ASP A 260 -5.35 10.05 6.26
N GLY A 261 -5.86 8.84 6.38
CA GLY A 261 -7.26 8.49 6.15
C GLY A 261 -8.21 9.27 7.06
N ILE A 262 -7.84 9.47 8.33
CA ILE A 262 -8.67 10.21 9.30
C ILE A 262 -8.68 11.69 8.93
N ALA A 263 -7.50 12.27 8.67
CA ALA A 263 -7.37 13.66 8.27
C ALA A 263 -8.09 13.94 6.93
N ASN A 264 -7.99 13.02 5.96
CA ASN A 264 -8.73 13.05 4.71
C ASN A 264 -10.24 13.05 4.97
N THR A 265 -10.74 12.09 5.76
CA THR A 265 -12.17 11.94 6.09
C THR A 265 -12.73 13.23 6.68
N LYS A 266 -12.02 13.84 7.62
CA LYS A 266 -12.41 15.14 8.20
C LYS A 266 -12.46 16.25 7.15
N ALA A 267 -11.46 16.31 6.30
CA ALA A 267 -11.31 17.36 5.30
C ALA A 267 -12.31 17.25 4.12
N LEU A 268 -12.96 16.10 3.92
CA LEU A 268 -13.99 15.94 2.87
C LEU A 268 -15.16 16.93 3.01
N SER A 269 -15.50 17.32 4.23
CA SER A 269 -16.58 18.28 4.52
C SER A 269 -16.15 19.75 4.38
N ASP A 270 -14.85 20.01 4.21
CA ASP A 270 -14.30 21.36 4.11
C ASP A 270 -14.08 21.77 2.64
N ALA A 271 -14.91 22.69 2.16
CA ALA A 271 -14.79 23.22 0.80
C ALA A 271 -13.47 23.98 0.55
N SER A 272 -12.78 24.40 1.61
CA SER A 272 -11.48 25.08 1.56
C SER A 272 -10.28 24.13 1.59
N ARG A 273 -10.51 22.80 1.59
CA ARG A 273 -9.47 21.77 1.54
C ARG A 273 -8.49 22.03 0.39
N VAL A 274 -7.21 22.03 0.74
CA VAL A 274 -6.09 22.34 -0.17
C VAL A 274 -5.57 21.11 -0.92
N GLN A 275 -5.33 19.98 -0.23
CA GLN A 275 -4.85 18.76 -0.90
C GLN A 275 -6.00 18.05 -1.61
N PRO A 276 -5.85 17.59 -2.86
CA PRO A 276 -6.83 16.72 -3.51
C PRO A 276 -6.94 15.36 -2.80
N THR A 277 -8.06 14.65 -2.97
CA THR A 277 -8.19 13.27 -2.51
C THR A 277 -7.54 12.30 -3.49
N LEU A 278 -7.33 11.05 -3.07
CA LEU A 278 -6.91 9.98 -3.98
C LEU A 278 -7.88 9.82 -5.17
N THR A 279 -9.19 9.89 -4.90
CA THR A 279 -10.25 9.89 -5.93
C THR A 279 -10.11 11.07 -6.90
N GLU A 280 -9.94 12.31 -6.41
CA GLU A 280 -9.81 13.50 -7.27
C GLU A 280 -8.55 13.44 -8.15
N MET A 281 -7.44 12.89 -7.63
CA MET A 281 -6.23 12.65 -8.42
C MET A 281 -6.47 11.55 -9.49
N THR A 282 -7.17 10.48 -9.11
CA THR A 282 -7.51 9.38 -10.02
C THR A 282 -8.41 9.86 -11.15
N ASP A 283 -9.48 10.60 -10.85
CA ASP A 283 -10.39 11.20 -11.82
C ASP A 283 -9.65 12.13 -12.79
N LYS A 284 -8.72 12.96 -12.28
CA LYS A 284 -7.90 13.81 -13.14
C LYS A 284 -7.04 12.96 -14.06
N ALA A 285 -6.35 11.95 -13.54
CA ALA A 285 -5.51 11.07 -14.37
C ALA A 285 -6.33 10.42 -15.49
N LEU A 286 -7.50 9.85 -15.17
CA LEU A 286 -8.41 9.29 -16.16
C LEU A 286 -8.78 10.33 -17.23
N SER A 287 -9.17 11.54 -16.83
CA SER A 287 -9.59 12.60 -17.77
C SER A 287 -8.48 13.10 -18.71
N VAL A 288 -7.21 12.95 -18.31
CA VAL A 288 -6.06 13.32 -19.14
C VAL A 288 -5.68 12.16 -20.06
N LEU A 289 -5.54 10.95 -19.50
CA LEU A 289 -5.05 9.77 -20.20
C LEU A 289 -6.07 9.21 -21.21
N GLU A 290 -7.38 9.33 -20.94
CA GLU A 290 -8.42 8.81 -21.83
C GLU A 290 -8.49 9.51 -23.20
N LYS A 291 -7.80 10.66 -23.35
CA LYS A 291 -7.71 11.39 -24.61
C LYS A 291 -6.88 10.67 -25.66
N ASP A 292 -6.01 9.74 -25.25
CA ASP A 292 -5.13 9.02 -26.16
C ASP A 292 -5.90 7.94 -26.95
N GLU A 293 -5.82 8.01 -28.28
CA GLU A 293 -6.53 7.08 -29.17
C GLU A 293 -5.99 5.64 -29.09
N ASP A 294 -4.72 5.46 -28.69
CA ASP A 294 -4.06 4.17 -28.50
C ASP A 294 -4.39 3.55 -27.12
N GLY A 295 -5.06 4.32 -26.25
CA GLY A 295 -5.42 3.95 -24.88
C GLY A 295 -4.32 4.31 -23.88
N PHE A 296 -4.44 3.80 -22.65
CA PHE A 296 -3.51 4.18 -21.58
C PHE A 296 -3.17 3.07 -20.59
N PHE A 297 -2.08 3.29 -19.85
CA PHE A 297 -1.75 2.56 -18.63
C PHE A 297 -1.82 3.50 -17.41
N LEU A 298 -2.50 3.11 -16.34
CA LEU A 298 -2.58 3.88 -15.10
C LEU A 298 -2.29 3.00 -13.89
N MET A 299 -1.40 3.45 -13.02
CA MET A 299 -1.22 2.90 -11.69
C MET A 299 -1.75 3.86 -10.62
N VAL A 300 -2.57 3.35 -9.70
CA VAL A 300 -3.11 4.11 -8.55
C VAL A 300 -2.77 3.38 -7.25
N GLU A 301 -2.19 4.09 -6.29
CA GLU A 301 -1.82 3.53 -4.99
C GLU A 301 -2.64 4.17 -3.84
N GLY A 302 -3.31 3.32 -3.05
CA GLY A 302 -3.74 3.64 -1.69
C GLY A 302 -2.64 3.19 -0.72
N GLY A 303 -1.61 4.01 -0.54
CA GLY A 303 -0.34 3.58 0.05
C GLY A 303 -0.24 3.78 1.56
N GLN A 304 -1.16 4.54 2.16
CA GLN A 304 -1.12 4.79 3.60
C GLN A 304 -1.85 3.71 4.45
N ILE A 305 -2.49 2.72 3.81
CA ILE A 305 -3.01 1.52 4.49
C ILE A 305 -1.85 0.82 5.24
N ASP A 306 -0.73 0.63 4.55
CA ASP A 306 0.52 0.09 5.09
C ASP A 306 1.06 0.92 6.26
N TRP A 307 1.13 2.24 6.13
CA TRP A 307 1.65 3.10 7.19
C TRP A 307 0.79 3.03 8.46
N ALA A 308 -0.53 3.01 8.31
CA ALA A 308 -1.44 2.84 9.42
C ALA A 308 -1.30 1.46 10.07
N ALA A 309 -1.10 0.41 9.26
CA ALA A 309 -0.91 -0.95 9.73
C ALA A 309 0.45 -1.16 10.41
N HIS A 310 1.53 -0.54 9.92
CA HIS A 310 2.83 -0.48 10.60
C HIS A 310 2.71 0.13 12.00
N ASN A 311 1.80 1.10 12.18
CA ASN A 311 1.52 1.71 13.49
C ASN A 311 0.59 0.86 14.37
N ASN A 312 0.07 -0.26 13.87
CA ASN A 312 -0.98 -1.07 14.48
C ASN A 312 -2.26 -0.27 14.80
N ASP A 313 -2.56 0.74 13.98
CA ASP A 313 -3.67 1.67 14.18
C ASP A 313 -4.89 1.25 13.34
N ALA A 314 -5.72 0.35 13.90
CA ALA A 314 -6.90 -0.18 13.22
C ALA A 314 -7.92 0.91 12.82
N GLY A 315 -8.01 2.00 13.60
CA GLY A 315 -8.88 3.13 13.27
C GLY A 315 -8.42 3.78 11.98
N THR A 316 -7.14 4.17 11.90
CA THR A 316 -6.60 4.77 10.68
C THR A 316 -6.64 3.78 9.50
N VAL A 317 -6.31 2.49 9.69
CA VAL A 317 -6.42 1.48 8.61
C VAL A 317 -7.84 1.45 8.02
N LEU A 318 -8.89 1.49 8.84
CA LEU A 318 -10.27 1.54 8.34
C LEU A 318 -10.53 2.77 7.47
N HIS A 319 -10.06 3.96 7.88
CA HIS A 319 -10.22 5.16 7.07
C HIS A 319 -9.41 5.12 5.77
N GLU A 320 -8.23 4.49 5.78
CA GLU A 320 -7.42 4.29 4.58
C GLU A 320 -8.08 3.31 3.60
N MET A 321 -8.68 2.24 4.11
CA MET A 321 -9.47 1.30 3.31
C MET A 321 -10.68 1.96 2.66
N ILE A 322 -11.38 2.86 3.38
CA ILE A 322 -12.47 3.67 2.82
C ILE A 322 -11.94 4.59 1.71
N LYS A 323 -10.85 5.33 1.97
CA LYS A 323 -10.23 6.24 1.01
C LYS A 323 -9.81 5.52 -0.28
N PHE A 324 -9.29 4.30 -0.19
CA PHE A 324 -8.93 3.49 -1.34
C PHE A 324 -10.15 2.90 -2.06
N SER A 325 -11.15 2.42 -1.31
CA SER A 325 -12.43 1.96 -1.90
C SER A 325 -13.09 3.05 -2.74
N ASP A 326 -13.11 4.30 -2.26
CA ASP A 326 -13.68 5.43 -3.01
C ASP A 326 -12.97 5.68 -4.35
N ALA A 327 -11.65 5.48 -4.41
CA ALA A 327 -10.88 5.61 -5.65
C ALA A 327 -11.17 4.45 -6.62
N ILE A 328 -11.30 3.22 -6.11
CA ILE A 328 -11.67 2.06 -6.93
C ILE A 328 -13.10 2.25 -7.48
N ASP A 329 -14.04 2.72 -6.67
CA ASP A 329 -15.41 2.97 -7.09
C ASP A 329 -15.49 4.01 -8.22
N SER A 330 -14.68 5.09 -8.16
CA SER A 330 -14.57 6.06 -9.25
C SER A 330 -14.07 5.42 -10.56
N VAL A 331 -13.08 4.53 -10.49
CA VAL A 331 -12.61 3.78 -11.67
C VAL A 331 -13.69 2.85 -12.21
N LEU A 332 -14.41 2.14 -11.33
CA LEU A 332 -15.53 1.27 -11.74
C LEU A 332 -16.64 2.06 -12.43
N GLU A 333 -16.97 3.25 -11.92
CA GLU A 333 -17.93 4.18 -12.55
C GLU A 333 -17.45 4.66 -13.92
N TRP A 334 -16.16 5.04 -14.05
CA TRP A 334 -15.57 5.41 -15.33
C TRP A 334 -15.57 4.26 -16.35
N MET A 335 -15.48 3.01 -15.88
CA MET A 335 -15.53 1.81 -16.71
C MET A 335 -16.94 1.41 -17.17
N GLU A 336 -18.01 2.02 -16.63
CA GLU A 336 -19.37 1.61 -16.98
C GLU A 336 -19.65 1.71 -18.49
N GLY A 337 -20.11 0.60 -19.08
CA GLY A 337 -20.40 0.51 -20.51
C GLY A 337 -19.19 0.35 -21.43
N ARG A 338 -17.96 0.29 -20.88
CA ARG A 338 -16.73 0.07 -21.65
C ARG A 338 -16.45 -1.41 -21.86
N ASP A 339 -15.97 -1.78 -23.06
CA ASP A 339 -15.51 -3.12 -23.41
C ASP A 339 -14.03 -3.16 -23.84
N ASP A 340 -13.27 -2.11 -23.48
CA ASP A 340 -11.88 -1.86 -23.87
C ASP A 340 -10.92 -1.65 -22.67
N THR A 341 -11.38 -1.91 -21.44
CA THR A 341 -10.59 -1.66 -20.22
C THR A 341 -10.44 -2.93 -19.37
N LEU A 342 -9.21 -3.15 -18.90
CA LEU A 342 -8.88 -4.11 -17.84
C LEU A 342 -8.52 -3.36 -16.56
N LEU A 343 -9.22 -3.66 -15.47
CA LEU A 343 -8.89 -3.23 -14.11
C LEU A 343 -8.37 -4.43 -13.31
N VAL A 344 -7.22 -4.26 -12.66
CA VAL A 344 -6.65 -5.19 -11.70
C VAL A 344 -6.43 -4.47 -10.37
N VAL A 345 -6.98 -5.01 -9.28
CA VAL A 345 -6.79 -4.49 -7.93
C VAL A 345 -6.16 -5.57 -7.06
N SER A 346 -5.04 -5.26 -6.42
CA SER A 346 -4.33 -6.17 -5.53
C SER A 346 -3.65 -5.40 -4.41
N ALA A 347 -3.00 -6.12 -3.50
CA ALA A 347 -2.03 -5.57 -2.57
C ALA A 347 -0.62 -6.04 -2.93
N ASP A 348 0.39 -5.32 -2.49
CA ASP A 348 1.79 -5.69 -2.64
C ASP A 348 2.24 -6.68 -1.54
N HIS A 349 1.65 -6.59 -0.35
CA HIS A 349 1.74 -7.52 0.78
C HIS A 349 0.62 -7.27 1.81
N GLU A 350 0.64 -8.00 2.92
CA GLU A 350 -0.11 -7.64 4.13
C GLU A 350 0.82 -7.02 5.17
N THR A 351 0.30 -6.09 5.99
CA THR A 351 1.09 -5.41 7.02
C THR A 351 0.50 -5.56 8.42
N GLY A 352 1.36 -5.86 9.40
CA GLY A 352 1.07 -5.89 10.83
C GLY A 352 0.55 -7.23 11.36
N GLY A 353 0.16 -8.17 10.50
CA GLY A 353 -0.50 -9.41 10.91
C GLY A 353 -1.78 -9.14 11.69
N PHE A 354 -2.61 -8.23 11.16
CA PHE A 354 -3.84 -7.73 11.77
C PHE A 354 -4.86 -8.85 11.96
N GLY A 355 -5.66 -8.79 13.04
CA GLY A 355 -6.88 -9.59 13.13
C GLY A 355 -7.79 -9.23 14.28
N PHE A 356 -9.09 -9.48 14.09
CA PHE A 356 -10.04 -9.57 15.20
C PHE A 356 -9.90 -10.94 15.89
N ALA A 357 -9.84 -10.93 17.22
CA ALA A 357 -9.73 -12.14 18.03
C ALA A 357 -10.71 -12.11 19.21
N TYR A 358 -11.29 -13.27 19.53
CA TYR A 358 -12.06 -13.41 20.75
C TYR A 358 -11.12 -13.34 21.96
N SER A 359 -11.63 -12.84 23.08
CA SER A 359 -10.85 -12.62 24.29
C SER A 359 -11.53 -13.22 25.52
N ARG A 360 -10.74 -13.37 26.59
CA ARG A 360 -11.22 -13.73 27.92
C ARG A 360 -11.66 -12.51 28.74
N ASN A 361 -11.52 -11.30 28.19
CA ASN A 361 -11.83 -10.06 28.87
C ASN A 361 -13.31 -9.70 28.62
N ASP A 362 -13.98 -9.17 29.64
CA ASP A 362 -15.36 -8.68 29.54
C ASP A 362 -16.34 -9.70 28.91
N LEU A 363 -16.55 -10.82 29.61
CA LEU A 363 -17.39 -11.91 29.12
C LEU A 363 -18.87 -11.48 29.05
N PRO A 364 -19.62 -11.87 28.00
CA PRO A 364 -21.03 -11.52 27.87
C PRO A 364 -21.85 -12.12 29.02
N GLU A 365 -22.83 -11.34 29.50
CA GLU A 365 -23.83 -11.82 30.46
C GLU A 365 -24.77 -12.83 29.80
N GLY A 366 -25.37 -13.70 30.62
CA GLY A 366 -26.37 -14.66 30.14
C GLY A 366 -27.64 -13.92 29.75
N GLN A 367 -28.21 -14.28 28.59
CA GLN A 367 -29.46 -13.71 28.11
C GLN A 367 -30.47 -14.81 27.76
N PRO A 368 -31.77 -14.64 28.09
CA PRO A 368 -32.78 -15.58 27.65
C PRO A 368 -32.94 -15.50 26.13
N LEU A 369 -33.17 -16.64 25.48
CA LEU A 369 -33.57 -16.71 24.08
C LEU A 369 -34.93 -17.40 23.96
N ASP A 370 -35.78 -16.89 23.08
CA ASP A 370 -37.15 -17.40 22.87
C ASP A 370 -37.18 -18.76 22.12
N GLY A 371 -36.04 -19.22 21.61
CA GLY A 371 -35.91 -20.48 20.87
C GLY A 371 -36.11 -21.71 21.75
N ASP A 372 -36.62 -22.79 21.15
CA ASP A 372 -36.92 -24.06 21.83
C ASP A 372 -35.68 -24.84 22.29
N VAL A 373 -34.52 -24.57 21.69
CA VAL A 373 -33.25 -25.25 21.98
C VAL A 373 -32.75 -25.00 23.40
N PHE A 374 -32.93 -23.78 23.92
CA PHE A 374 -32.38 -23.40 25.23
C PHE A 374 -33.27 -23.84 26.40
N ASN A 375 -34.55 -24.17 26.17
CA ASN A 375 -35.45 -24.80 27.14
C ASN A 375 -35.41 -24.19 28.57
N GLY A 376 -35.32 -22.86 28.66
CA GLY A 376 -35.26 -22.12 29.92
C GLY A 376 -33.85 -21.85 30.46
N ASP A 377 -32.81 -22.39 29.84
CA ASP A 377 -31.42 -22.02 30.11
C ASP A 377 -31.07 -20.69 29.40
N GLU A 378 -30.12 -19.93 29.97
CA GLU A 378 -29.61 -18.71 29.36
C GLU A 378 -28.60 -19.02 28.25
N TYR A 379 -28.65 -18.24 27.17
CA TYR A 379 -27.56 -18.18 26.21
C TYR A 379 -26.41 -17.36 26.80
N LYS A 380 -25.30 -18.04 27.06
CA LYS A 380 -24.11 -17.45 27.67
C LYS A 380 -22.84 -17.93 26.97
N PRO A 381 -22.31 -17.15 26.02
CA PRO A 381 -21.03 -17.46 25.40
C PRO A 381 -19.90 -17.54 26.43
N ASN A 382 -18.94 -18.45 26.21
CA ASN A 382 -17.80 -18.64 27.11
C ASN A 382 -16.74 -17.53 26.98
N TRP A 383 -16.75 -16.78 25.88
CA TRP A 383 -15.72 -15.81 25.50
C TRP A 383 -16.37 -14.52 25.00
N ASN A 384 -15.60 -13.44 25.02
CA ASN A 384 -15.95 -12.20 24.35
C ASN A 384 -15.52 -12.29 22.88
N PHE A 385 -16.48 -12.39 21.96
CA PHE A 385 -16.24 -12.51 20.52
C PHE A 385 -16.07 -11.16 19.81
N GLY A 386 -16.03 -10.06 20.55
CA GLY A 386 -16.02 -8.70 20.02
C GLY A 386 -17.44 -8.18 19.79
N GLN A 387 -17.70 -6.99 20.32
CA GLN A 387 -18.96 -6.27 20.10
C GLN A 387 -18.88 -5.47 18.81
N VAL A 388 -19.96 -5.44 18.04
CA VAL A 388 -19.99 -4.78 16.72
C VAL A 388 -19.85 -3.25 16.81
N GLU A 389 -20.23 -2.66 17.95
CA GLU A 389 -20.03 -1.25 18.29
C GLU A 389 -18.55 -0.84 18.25
N THR A 390 -17.62 -1.80 18.39
CA THR A 390 -16.18 -1.56 18.25
C THR A 390 -15.82 -1.00 16.88
N LEU A 391 -16.56 -1.37 15.83
CA LEU A 391 -16.34 -0.88 14.47
C LEU A 391 -16.66 0.62 14.35
N ASP A 392 -17.77 1.08 14.95
CA ASP A 392 -18.08 2.52 15.06
C ASP A 392 -17.04 3.26 15.94
N ARG A 393 -16.52 2.60 16.98
CA ARG A 393 -15.46 3.16 17.84
C ARG A 393 -14.15 3.36 17.09
N MET A 394 -13.80 2.45 16.18
CA MET A 394 -12.63 2.60 15.29
C MET A 394 -12.83 3.77 14.32
N PHE A 395 -13.99 3.83 13.65
CA PHE A 395 -14.30 4.91 12.70
C PHE A 395 -14.44 6.29 13.37
N SER A 396 -14.78 6.35 14.65
CA SER A 396 -14.89 7.62 15.39
C SER A 396 -13.55 8.17 15.90
N GLN A 397 -12.43 7.49 15.62
CA GLN A 397 -11.10 7.96 15.98
C GLN A 397 -10.82 9.33 15.33
N LYS A 398 -10.33 10.28 16.12
CA LYS A 398 -10.16 11.68 15.70
C LYS A 398 -8.76 11.96 15.17
N LEU A 399 -7.73 11.29 15.66
CA LEU A 399 -6.37 11.44 15.13
C LEU A 399 -5.80 10.06 14.89
N SER A 400 -4.99 9.93 13.85
CA SER A 400 -4.13 8.76 13.70
C SER A 400 -3.19 8.66 14.90
N TYR A 401 -2.65 7.47 15.17
CA TYR A 401 -1.63 7.31 16.20
C TYR A 401 -0.41 8.18 15.89
N ASP A 402 -0.04 8.35 14.62
CA ASP A 402 0.95 9.35 14.21
C ASP A 402 0.55 10.79 14.59
N GLY A 403 -0.72 11.18 14.39
CA GLY A 403 -1.24 12.47 14.84
C GLY A 403 -1.18 12.66 16.36
N ILE A 404 -1.56 11.63 17.13
CA ILE A 404 -1.49 11.62 18.60
C ILE A 404 -0.05 11.83 19.08
N PHE A 405 0.89 11.06 18.54
CA PHE A 405 2.29 11.18 18.95
C PHE A 405 2.96 12.44 18.40
N SER A 406 2.51 12.96 17.26
CA SER A 406 2.97 14.27 16.77
C SER A 406 2.54 15.40 17.70
N GLU A 407 1.31 15.35 18.24
CA GLU A 407 0.84 16.30 19.25
C GLU A 407 1.63 16.18 20.55
N PHE A 408 1.82 14.94 21.03
CA PHE A 408 2.57 14.66 22.26
C PHE A 408 4.05 15.06 22.16
N ASP A 409 4.75 14.66 21.09
CA ASP A 409 6.16 14.99 20.88
C ASP A 409 6.37 16.49 20.57
N GLY A 410 5.30 17.19 20.19
CA GLY A 410 5.28 18.65 20.02
C GLY A 410 5.16 19.44 21.32
N LEU A 411 4.87 18.79 22.46
CA LEU A 411 4.87 19.42 23.78
C LEU A 411 6.30 19.75 24.24
N ASP A 412 6.40 20.71 25.17
CA ASP A 412 7.65 20.97 25.88
C ASP A 412 8.12 19.68 26.59
N GLU A 413 9.44 19.43 26.64
CA GLU A 413 10.00 18.19 27.19
C GLU A 413 9.53 17.90 28.63
N SER A 414 9.31 18.95 29.45
CA SER A 414 8.77 18.80 30.81
C SER A 414 7.29 18.42 30.87
N GLU A 415 6.56 18.60 29.77
CA GLU A 415 5.13 18.29 29.62
C GLU A 415 4.90 16.95 28.90
N GLN A 416 5.94 16.27 28.43
CA GLN A 416 5.85 14.93 27.84
C GLN A 416 5.70 13.85 28.93
N THR A 417 4.62 13.96 29.72
CA THR A 417 4.30 13.07 30.85
C THR A 417 3.25 12.02 30.47
N ALA A 418 3.18 10.94 31.24
CA ALA A 418 2.16 9.90 31.07
C ALA A 418 0.73 10.45 31.23
N GLU A 419 0.52 11.44 32.12
CA GLU A 419 -0.77 12.10 32.27
C GLU A 419 -1.21 12.83 30.99
N ASN A 420 -0.28 13.53 30.33
CA ASN A 420 -0.56 14.27 29.11
C ASN A 420 -0.75 13.33 27.92
N LEU A 421 0.07 12.28 27.78
CA LEU A 421 -0.17 11.24 26.77
C LEU A 421 -1.56 10.61 26.93
N ARG A 422 -1.92 10.22 28.16
CA ARG A 422 -3.25 9.68 28.47
C ARG A 422 -4.36 10.64 28.08
N ALA A 423 -4.20 11.94 28.37
CA ALA A 423 -5.20 12.95 28.03
C ALA A 423 -5.39 13.04 26.51
N ILE A 424 -4.30 13.16 25.74
CA ILE A 424 -4.34 13.24 24.27
C ILE A 424 -4.97 11.98 23.67
N VAL A 425 -4.57 10.78 24.12
CA VAL A 425 -5.13 9.52 23.63
C VAL A 425 -6.63 9.42 23.93
N ASN A 426 -7.06 9.75 25.14
CA ASN A 426 -8.46 9.62 25.56
C ASN A 426 -9.37 10.67 24.94
N GLU A 427 -8.82 11.82 24.53
CA GLU A 427 -9.55 12.83 23.76
C GLU A 427 -9.77 12.40 22.31
N ASN A 428 -8.80 11.68 21.74
CA ASN A 428 -8.74 11.39 20.31
C ASN A 428 -9.16 9.98 19.90
N THR A 429 -9.36 9.07 20.86
CA THR A 429 -9.78 7.69 20.60
C THR A 429 -11.00 7.30 21.43
N SER A 430 -11.75 6.32 20.93
CA SER A 430 -12.87 5.70 21.66
C SER A 430 -12.41 4.52 22.54
N PHE A 431 -11.10 4.37 22.75
CA PHE A 431 -10.47 3.29 23.52
C PHE A 431 -9.59 3.89 24.64
N PRO A 432 -10.20 4.33 25.75
CA PRO A 432 -9.49 5.08 26.78
C PRO A 432 -8.39 4.23 27.44
N ILE A 433 -7.24 4.83 27.70
CA ILE A 433 -6.13 4.22 28.43
C ILE A 433 -6.04 4.77 29.86
N SER A 434 -5.52 3.94 30.77
CA SER A 434 -5.22 4.35 32.14
C SER A 434 -3.89 5.10 32.24
N LEU A 435 -3.55 5.64 33.41
CA LEU A 435 -2.23 6.24 33.63
C LEU A 435 -1.11 5.19 33.51
N ALA A 436 -1.33 3.99 34.05
CA ALA A 436 -0.36 2.90 33.97
C ALA A 436 -0.13 2.42 32.52
N ASP A 437 -1.18 2.45 31.69
CA ASP A 437 -1.03 2.15 30.26
C ASP A 437 -0.18 3.21 29.55
N ALA A 438 -0.39 4.50 29.85
CA ALA A 438 0.41 5.58 29.29
C ALA A 438 1.88 5.53 29.75
N GLU A 439 2.14 5.20 31.02
CA GLU A 439 3.49 4.95 31.53
C GLU A 439 4.17 3.82 30.77
N ARG A 440 3.46 2.71 30.53
CA ARG A 440 3.96 1.57 29.74
C ARG A 440 4.27 1.97 28.30
N VAL A 441 3.44 2.81 27.67
CA VAL A 441 3.67 3.29 26.31
C VAL A 441 4.93 4.16 26.19
N LEU A 442 5.30 4.88 27.25
CA LEU A 442 6.49 5.75 27.28
C LEU A 442 7.76 5.04 27.80
N GLU A 443 7.64 3.82 28.30
CA GLU A 443 8.77 3.09 28.85
C GLU A 443 9.80 2.76 27.75
N THR A 444 11.09 2.94 28.05
CA THR A 444 12.19 2.60 27.14
C THR A 444 13.24 1.75 27.83
N GLU A 445 13.88 0.87 27.07
CA GLU A 445 15.01 0.03 27.46
C GLU A 445 16.21 0.25 26.53
N GLU A 446 17.36 -0.36 26.84
CA GLU A 446 18.49 -0.40 25.91
C GLU A 446 18.13 -1.23 24.67
N ASN A 447 18.50 -0.73 23.49
CA ASN A 447 18.21 -1.42 22.24
C ASN A 447 19.11 -2.66 22.08
N GLU A 448 18.55 -3.85 22.31
CA GLU A 448 19.27 -5.12 22.15
C GLU A 448 19.68 -5.43 20.71
N PHE A 449 19.05 -4.77 19.72
CA PHE A 449 19.31 -4.91 18.29
C PHE A 449 20.05 -3.70 17.69
N TYR A 450 20.78 -2.94 18.51
CA TYR A 450 21.47 -1.73 18.07
C TYR A 450 22.45 -1.98 16.91
N VAL A 451 22.33 -1.17 15.86
CA VAL A 451 23.25 -1.12 14.72
C VAL A 451 23.53 0.35 14.38
N ALA A 452 24.76 0.80 14.62
CA ALA A 452 25.14 2.23 14.62
C ALA A 452 24.76 3.01 13.35
N ASP A 453 24.92 2.40 12.18
CA ASP A 453 24.69 3.06 10.89
C ASP A 453 23.36 2.64 10.22
N HIS A 454 22.48 1.96 10.95
CA HIS A 454 21.18 1.52 10.42
C HIS A 454 20.12 2.62 10.52
N GLY A 455 19.27 2.74 9.50
CA GLY A 455 18.25 3.81 9.41
C GLY A 455 17.25 3.84 10.57
N THR A 456 16.93 2.68 11.16
CA THR A 456 15.98 2.56 12.28
C THR A 456 16.55 1.90 13.54
N LEU A 457 17.65 1.14 13.43
CA LEU A 457 18.22 0.37 14.54
C LEU A 457 19.37 1.11 15.24
N SER A 458 19.66 2.34 14.84
CA SER A 458 20.72 3.19 15.41
C SER A 458 20.31 3.93 16.69
N ALA A 459 19.06 3.80 17.14
CA ALA A 459 18.63 4.36 18.41
C ALA A 459 19.20 3.53 19.58
N GLU A 460 19.88 4.19 20.53
CA GLU A 460 20.45 3.54 21.72
C GLU A 460 19.38 3.04 22.69
N ARG A 461 18.25 3.76 22.77
CA ARG A 461 17.08 3.37 23.56
C ARG A 461 15.91 3.05 22.67
N PHE A 462 15.11 2.08 23.10
CA PHE A 462 13.99 1.53 22.34
C PHE A 462 12.75 1.37 23.23
N PRO A 463 11.52 1.60 22.72
CA PRO A 463 10.30 1.38 23.51
C PRO A 463 10.18 -0.07 24.01
N VAL A 464 9.73 -0.27 25.26
CA VAL A 464 9.66 -1.62 25.85
C VAL A 464 8.52 -2.43 25.23
N MET A 465 8.87 -3.41 24.39
CA MET A 465 7.92 -4.34 23.78
C MET A 465 8.08 -5.75 24.38
N HIS A 466 7.13 -6.28 25.14
CA HIS A 466 7.39 -7.53 25.88
C HIS A 466 7.38 -8.81 25.02
N GLU A 467 6.68 -8.78 23.88
CA GLU A 467 6.53 -9.96 23.02
C GLU A 467 7.03 -9.63 21.62
N ARG A 468 7.74 -10.60 21.01
CA ARG A 468 8.15 -10.53 19.60
C ARG A 468 8.96 -9.26 19.25
N LYS A 469 9.79 -8.76 20.17
CA LYS A 469 10.63 -7.55 20.03
C LYS A 469 11.33 -7.41 18.67
N ALA A 470 11.91 -8.51 18.18
CA ALA A 470 12.63 -8.54 16.90
C ALA A 470 11.78 -8.18 15.67
N PHE A 471 10.45 -8.21 15.80
CA PHE A 471 9.50 -7.88 14.72
C PHE A 471 8.93 -6.47 14.88
N TYR A 472 9.50 -5.66 15.77
CA TYR A 472 9.21 -4.24 15.92
C TYR A 472 10.47 -3.45 15.57
N VAL A 473 10.51 -2.85 14.39
CA VAL A 473 11.77 -2.35 13.78
C VAL A 473 11.84 -0.83 13.62
N TYR A 474 10.74 -0.09 13.84
CA TYR A 474 10.65 1.34 13.56
C TYR A 474 10.96 2.26 14.76
N SER A 475 12.04 1.98 15.51
CA SER A 475 12.63 2.88 16.53
C SER A 475 11.61 3.44 17.54
N THR A 476 11.62 4.75 17.81
CA THR A 476 10.66 5.44 18.70
C THR A 476 9.21 5.36 18.22
N GLY A 477 8.98 4.99 16.96
CA GLY A 477 7.65 4.73 16.41
C GLY A 477 6.92 3.58 17.10
N VAL A 478 7.66 2.65 17.71
CA VAL A 478 7.09 1.46 18.39
C VAL A 478 6.18 1.81 19.57
N ARG A 479 6.23 3.05 20.09
CA ARG A 479 5.24 3.56 21.06
C ARG A 479 3.80 3.45 20.53
N LYS A 480 3.59 3.61 19.23
CA LYS A 480 2.28 3.45 18.56
C LYS A 480 1.79 2.00 18.63
N ASN A 481 2.70 1.06 18.41
CA ASN A 481 2.40 -0.37 18.51
C ASN A 481 2.11 -0.81 19.95
N ILE A 482 2.81 -0.23 20.92
CA ILE A 482 2.51 -0.45 22.35
C ILE A 482 1.15 0.14 22.69
N LEU A 483 0.79 1.31 22.16
CA LEU A 483 -0.54 1.89 22.30
C LEU A 483 -1.62 0.93 21.76
N ALA A 484 -1.40 0.34 20.58
CA ALA A 484 -2.30 -0.67 20.03
C ALA A 484 -2.43 -1.90 20.96
N ALA A 485 -1.32 -2.36 21.54
CA ALA A 485 -1.31 -3.49 22.46
C ALA A 485 -2.06 -3.22 23.78
N VAL A 486 -2.01 -1.99 24.31
CA VAL A 486 -2.76 -1.66 25.55
C VAL A 486 -4.26 -1.55 25.30
N VAL A 487 -4.69 -1.09 24.13
CA VAL A 487 -6.13 -1.00 23.79
C VAL A 487 -6.72 -2.30 23.25
N ALA A 488 -5.91 -3.31 22.92
CA ALA A 488 -6.31 -4.59 22.34
C ALA A 488 -7.49 -5.28 23.07
N ASN A 489 -7.49 -5.23 24.41
CA ASN A 489 -8.56 -5.84 25.22
C ASN A 489 -9.92 -5.13 25.10
N GLN A 490 -9.94 -3.90 24.60
CA GLN A 490 -11.14 -3.10 24.39
C GLN A 490 -11.62 -3.11 22.93
N SER A 491 -10.71 -3.40 21.99
CA SER A 491 -10.97 -3.43 20.55
C SER A 491 -11.11 -4.84 19.98
N ASN A 492 -10.77 -5.88 20.75
CA ASN A 492 -10.66 -7.26 20.26
C ASN A 492 -9.71 -7.39 19.05
N VAL A 493 -8.75 -6.46 18.91
CA VAL A 493 -7.75 -6.49 17.83
C VAL A 493 -6.43 -7.02 18.36
N VAL A 494 -5.78 -7.85 17.55
CA VAL A 494 -4.41 -8.30 17.74
C VAL A 494 -3.56 -7.95 16.52
N TRP A 495 -2.26 -7.80 16.78
CA TRP A 495 -1.24 -7.54 15.78
C TRP A 495 -0.07 -8.49 16.03
N ALA A 496 0.62 -8.90 14.97
CA ALA A 496 1.74 -9.82 15.04
C ALA A 496 3.10 -9.12 15.10
N SER A 497 3.24 -7.99 14.40
CA SER A 497 4.48 -7.22 14.22
C SER A 497 4.17 -5.74 13.96
N ASP A 498 5.18 -4.93 13.67
CA ASP A 498 5.04 -3.61 13.03
C ASP A 498 5.52 -3.64 11.57
N ASN A 499 5.57 -4.82 10.92
CA ASN A 499 6.15 -5.00 9.59
C ASN A 499 5.27 -5.93 8.72
N HIS A 500 5.74 -6.31 7.54
CA HIS A 500 4.94 -7.08 6.59
C HIS A 500 4.83 -8.57 6.96
N SER A 501 3.83 -9.25 6.41
CA SER A 501 3.68 -10.70 6.51
C SER A 501 3.63 -11.36 5.12
N SER A 502 3.92 -12.66 5.08
CA SER A 502 3.88 -13.47 3.85
C SER A 502 2.45 -13.87 3.45
N THR A 503 1.42 -13.17 3.94
CA THR A 503 0.02 -13.55 3.71
C THR A 503 -0.30 -13.36 2.22
N PRO A 504 -0.75 -14.39 1.49
CA PRO A 504 -1.23 -14.22 0.13
C PRO A 504 -2.40 -13.24 0.10
N VAL A 505 -2.39 -12.34 -0.88
CA VAL A 505 -3.33 -11.22 -0.98
C VAL A 505 -4.43 -11.50 -2.00
N TYR A 506 -5.54 -10.79 -1.92
CA TYR A 506 -6.56 -10.89 -2.95
C TYR A 506 -6.10 -10.25 -4.26
N LEU A 507 -6.50 -10.87 -5.37
CA LEU A 507 -6.30 -10.38 -6.72
C LEU A 507 -7.66 -10.23 -7.39
N PHE A 508 -8.19 -9.02 -7.41
CA PHE A 508 -9.44 -8.70 -8.08
C PHE A 508 -9.16 -8.27 -9.52
N SER A 509 -9.99 -8.72 -10.47
CA SER A 509 -9.91 -8.25 -11.85
C SER A 509 -11.28 -8.08 -12.48
N LYS A 510 -11.43 -7.06 -13.33
CA LYS A 510 -12.65 -6.77 -14.09
C LYS A 510 -12.27 -6.34 -15.50
N GLY A 511 -12.93 -6.92 -16.50
CA GLY A 511 -12.67 -6.63 -17.91
C GLY A 511 -13.60 -7.40 -18.84
N PRO A 512 -13.52 -7.14 -20.16
CA PRO A 512 -14.37 -7.75 -21.18
C PRO A 512 -14.05 -9.22 -21.47
N GLY A 513 -15.10 -10.02 -21.61
CA GLY A 513 -14.99 -11.42 -22.05
C GLY A 513 -14.10 -12.26 -21.13
N ASP A 514 -13.22 -13.05 -21.72
CA ASP A 514 -12.32 -13.95 -20.99
C ASP A 514 -11.02 -13.25 -20.56
N SER A 515 -10.93 -11.90 -20.65
CA SER A 515 -9.70 -11.16 -20.32
C SER A 515 -9.29 -11.27 -18.84
N THR A 516 -10.21 -11.69 -17.97
CA THR A 516 -9.98 -11.86 -16.54
C THR A 516 -9.71 -13.31 -16.13
N ASP A 517 -9.80 -14.26 -17.05
CA ASP A 517 -9.63 -15.69 -16.74
C ASP A 517 -8.23 -16.02 -16.25
N ALA A 518 -7.22 -15.30 -16.76
CA ALA A 518 -5.82 -15.47 -16.37
C ALA A 518 -5.54 -15.09 -14.90
N PHE A 519 -6.44 -14.36 -14.25
CA PHE A 519 -6.31 -13.93 -12.85
C PHE A 519 -7.02 -14.89 -11.87
N LYS A 520 -7.62 -15.99 -12.36
CA LYS A 520 -8.25 -17.02 -11.51
C LYS A 520 -7.21 -17.91 -10.85
N GLY A 521 -7.44 -18.25 -9.58
CA GLY A 521 -6.64 -19.25 -8.85
C GLY A 521 -5.54 -18.63 -7.99
N ILE A 522 -4.48 -19.40 -7.73
CA ILE A 522 -3.34 -18.98 -6.92
C ILE A 522 -2.17 -18.70 -7.86
N LEU A 523 -1.78 -17.43 -7.93
CA LEU A 523 -0.74 -16.90 -8.79
C LEU A 523 0.33 -16.26 -7.91
N ARG A 524 1.54 -16.06 -8.43
CA ARG A 524 2.53 -15.17 -7.82
C ARG A 524 2.46 -13.81 -8.49
N THR A 525 2.84 -12.75 -7.77
CA THR A 525 2.87 -11.37 -8.25
C THR A 525 3.41 -11.22 -9.68
N ASN A 526 4.59 -11.78 -9.94
CA ASN A 526 5.21 -11.64 -11.24
C ASN A 526 4.48 -12.44 -12.37
N GLU A 527 3.71 -13.48 -12.04
CA GLU A 527 3.01 -14.32 -13.02
C GLU A 527 1.81 -13.59 -13.60
N TRP A 528 0.93 -13.04 -12.75
CA TRP A 528 -0.22 -12.29 -13.26
C TRP A 528 0.18 -10.91 -13.81
N ALA A 529 1.31 -10.35 -13.39
CA ALA A 529 1.86 -9.15 -14.01
C ALA A 529 2.26 -9.39 -15.48
N GLN A 530 2.78 -10.58 -15.81
CA GLN A 530 3.07 -10.95 -17.21
C GLN A 530 1.80 -11.01 -18.07
N GLU A 531 0.66 -11.40 -17.49
CA GLU A 531 -0.63 -11.40 -18.19
C GLU A 531 -1.07 -9.97 -18.55
N ILE A 532 -0.89 -9.01 -17.63
CA ILE A 532 -1.14 -7.59 -17.91
C ILE A 532 -0.21 -7.09 -19.03
N MET A 533 1.08 -7.39 -18.94
CA MET A 533 2.04 -6.98 -19.98
C MET A 533 1.72 -7.57 -21.35
N SER A 534 1.05 -8.73 -21.42
CA SER A 534 0.67 -9.37 -22.68
C SER A 534 -0.47 -8.66 -23.43
N VAL A 535 -1.25 -7.81 -22.74
CA VAL A 535 -2.38 -7.06 -23.31
C VAL A 535 -2.08 -5.58 -23.56
N LEU A 536 -0.90 -5.10 -23.16
CA LEU A 536 -0.39 -3.76 -23.47
C LEU A 536 0.23 -3.72 -24.87
#